data_AF-A0A166TPL7-F1
#
_entry.id   AF-A0A166TPL7-F1
#
_cell.length_a   1.000
_cell.length_b   1.000
_cell.length_c   1.000
_cell.angle_alpha   90.00
_cell.angle_beta   90.00
_cell.angle_gamma   90.00
#
_symmetry.space_group_name_H-M   'P 1'
#
loop_
_entity.id
_entity.type
_entity.pdbx_description
1 polymer ?
#
loop_
_entity_poly.entity_id
_entity_poly.type
_entity_poly.pdbx_seq_one_letter_code
_entity_poly.pdbx_strand_id
1 'polypeptide(L)'
;MASVTFDDQTSDGTMVTVDSAMLSDGGFIAIHDSSLLDGKVLDSVIGVSSYLESGSHEDVSVSLFNVPGSDSDMSMLEEDGTLIAMPHLDTDGNEEYDFVESEGKADGPYTKDGKAVLDDAKVTVEMDTKPTADVCFRDQKSNGKRVWVNEATLSDGGFVTIHDSSLLDGKVLDSVIGVSDTLDAGMHEDIEISLYEGVPGGDYDMDMLEGDTTLIAMPHLDSNDNGTYDFITSEGEMDGPYTMGGKAVLDDADITVSDGC
;
A
#
# COMPACT_ATOMS: atom_id res chain seq x y z
N MET A 1 -27.28 -16.50 -16.57
CA MET A 1 -26.74 -15.60 -17.61
C MET A 1 -26.33 -14.31 -16.94
N ALA A 2 -25.26 -13.69 -17.41
CA ALA A 2 -24.88 -12.37 -16.94
C ALA A 2 -24.37 -11.50 -18.08
N SER A 3 -24.38 -10.19 -17.85
CA SER A 3 -23.60 -9.21 -18.60
C SER A 3 -23.02 -8.21 -17.63
N VAL A 4 -21.89 -7.62 -17.99
CA VAL A 4 -21.23 -6.56 -17.25
C VAL A 4 -20.74 -5.53 -18.26
N THR A 5 -20.77 -4.27 -17.87
CA THR A 5 -20.17 -3.14 -18.58
C THR A 5 -19.21 -2.48 -17.61
N PHE A 6 -17.95 -2.38 -18.00
CA PHE A 6 -16.90 -1.77 -17.20
C PHE A 6 -16.12 -0.81 -18.08
N ASP A 7 -16.38 0.49 -17.90
CA ASP A 7 -15.82 1.53 -18.74
C ASP A 7 -14.49 2.05 -18.19
N ASP A 8 -13.63 2.52 -19.11
CA ASP A 8 -12.43 3.29 -18.81
C ASP A 8 -12.75 4.43 -17.83
N GLN A 9 -11.95 4.54 -16.77
CA GLN A 9 -12.23 5.49 -15.69
C GLN A 9 -10.96 6.00 -15.03
N THR A 10 -11.14 7.08 -14.27
CA THR A 10 -10.14 7.59 -13.35
C THR A 10 -10.56 7.24 -11.92
N SER A 11 -9.63 6.77 -11.11
CA SER A 11 -9.86 6.31 -9.73
C SER A 11 -8.77 6.84 -8.81
N ASP A 12 -9.06 6.97 -7.52
CA ASP A 12 -8.07 7.19 -6.47
C ASP A 12 -7.20 5.94 -6.19
N GLY A 13 -7.49 4.83 -6.86
CA GLY A 13 -6.79 3.56 -6.73
C GLY A 13 -7.35 2.64 -5.66
N THR A 14 -8.30 3.09 -4.83
CA THR A 14 -8.91 2.29 -3.75
C THR A 14 -10.26 1.68 -4.13
N MET A 15 -10.95 2.26 -5.12
CA MET A 15 -12.27 1.82 -5.56
C MET A 15 -12.46 2.03 -7.06
N VAL A 16 -13.22 1.13 -7.69
CA VAL A 16 -13.69 1.31 -9.06
C VAL A 16 -15.21 1.20 -9.11
N THR A 17 -15.80 1.77 -10.15
CA THR A 17 -17.24 1.68 -10.42
C THR A 17 -17.48 0.84 -11.65
N VAL A 18 -18.31 -0.19 -11.50
CA VAL A 18 -18.84 -0.98 -12.62
C VAL A 18 -20.12 -0.32 -13.09
N ASP A 19 -20.12 0.19 -14.32
CA ASP A 19 -21.22 0.97 -14.90
C ASP A 19 -22.55 0.22 -14.81
N SER A 20 -22.56 -1.04 -15.23
CA SER A 20 -23.78 -1.84 -15.16
C SER A 20 -23.50 -3.34 -15.12
N ALA A 21 -24.37 -4.07 -14.42
CA ALA A 21 -24.39 -5.52 -14.41
C ALA A 21 -25.82 -6.05 -14.48
N MET A 22 -25.99 -7.18 -15.17
CA MET A 22 -27.22 -7.96 -15.14
C MET A 22 -26.87 -9.37 -14.68
N LEU A 23 -27.46 -9.82 -13.58
CA LEU A 23 -27.27 -11.16 -13.06
C LEU A 23 -28.60 -11.93 -13.14
N SER A 24 -28.60 -13.13 -13.72
CA SER A 24 -29.83 -13.94 -13.76
C SER A 24 -30.23 -14.49 -12.40
N ASP A 25 -29.25 -14.70 -11.54
CA ASP A 25 -29.35 -15.18 -10.18
C ASP A 25 -28.48 -14.26 -9.31
N GLY A 26 -28.47 -14.42 -7.98
CA GLY A 26 -27.64 -13.60 -7.11
C GLY A 26 -26.13 -13.82 -7.32
N GLY A 27 -25.30 -12.92 -6.82
CA GLY A 27 -23.86 -13.11 -6.83
C GLY A 27 -23.07 -11.82 -6.63
N PHE A 28 -21.90 -11.75 -7.25
CA PHE A 28 -20.90 -10.71 -7.01
C PHE A 28 -20.29 -10.22 -8.32
N ILE A 29 -19.60 -9.09 -8.28
CA ILE A 29 -18.69 -8.65 -9.33
C ILE A 29 -17.28 -8.64 -8.74
N ALA A 30 -16.44 -9.55 -9.23
CA ALA A 30 -15.03 -9.57 -8.91
C ALA A 30 -14.27 -8.69 -9.90
N ILE A 31 -13.28 -7.96 -9.40
CA ILE A 31 -12.35 -7.17 -10.19
C ILE A 31 -11.01 -7.89 -10.19
N HIS A 32 -10.54 -8.20 -11.40
CA HIS A 32 -9.25 -8.82 -11.61
C HIS A 32 -8.23 -7.82 -12.17
N ASP A 33 -6.96 -8.01 -11.81
CA ASP A 33 -5.85 -7.37 -12.51
C ASP A 33 -5.51 -8.10 -13.83
N SER A 34 -4.55 -7.54 -14.58
CA SER A 34 -4.12 -8.10 -15.87
C SER A 34 -3.50 -9.51 -15.77
N SER A 35 -3.06 -9.95 -14.59
CA SER A 35 -2.42 -11.25 -14.39
C SER A 35 -3.41 -12.41 -14.55
N LEU A 36 -4.73 -12.14 -14.54
CA LEU A 36 -5.76 -13.09 -14.95
C LEU A 36 -5.47 -13.64 -16.36
N LEU A 37 -5.02 -12.78 -17.27
CA LEU A 37 -4.72 -13.14 -18.66
C LEU A 37 -3.47 -14.04 -18.78
N ASP A 38 -2.60 -14.01 -17.77
CA ASP A 38 -1.46 -14.92 -17.62
C ASP A 38 -1.84 -16.25 -16.93
N GLY A 39 -3.12 -16.43 -16.59
CA GLY A 39 -3.66 -17.64 -15.98
C GLY A 39 -3.60 -17.67 -14.46
N LYS A 40 -3.28 -16.54 -13.80
CA LYS A 40 -3.31 -16.42 -12.32
C LYS A 40 -4.73 -16.18 -11.83
N VAL A 41 -5.60 -17.18 -11.98
CA VAL A 41 -7.05 -17.00 -11.76
C VAL A 41 -7.41 -16.56 -10.34
N LEU A 42 -6.77 -17.12 -9.31
CA LEU A 42 -7.07 -16.79 -7.91
C LEU A 42 -6.36 -15.49 -7.51
N ASP A 43 -5.03 -15.43 -7.69
CA ASP A 43 -4.20 -14.29 -7.28
C ASP A 43 -4.53 -12.97 -8.01
N SER A 44 -5.21 -13.03 -9.15
CA SER A 44 -5.60 -11.82 -9.89
C SER A 44 -6.80 -11.11 -9.29
N VAL A 45 -7.58 -11.73 -8.39
CA VAL A 45 -8.75 -11.09 -7.77
C VAL A 45 -8.26 -10.02 -6.81
N ILE A 46 -8.46 -8.75 -7.18
CA ILE A 46 -8.04 -7.60 -6.38
C ILE A 46 -9.22 -6.78 -5.86
N GLY A 47 -10.47 -7.20 -6.05
CA GLY A 47 -11.62 -6.50 -5.49
C GLY A 47 -12.90 -7.30 -5.68
N VAL A 48 -13.88 -7.08 -4.81
CA VAL A 48 -15.19 -7.74 -4.93
C VAL A 48 -16.32 -6.83 -4.42
N SER A 49 -17.43 -6.81 -5.14
CA SER A 49 -18.64 -6.11 -4.69
C SER A 49 -19.26 -6.77 -3.46
N SER A 50 -20.16 -6.07 -2.77
CA SER A 50 -21.14 -6.74 -1.93
C SER A 50 -22.02 -7.68 -2.75
N TYR A 51 -22.72 -8.60 -2.09
CA TYR A 51 -23.74 -9.43 -2.76
C TYR A 51 -24.77 -8.56 -3.49
N LEU A 52 -25.10 -8.98 -4.70
CA LEU A 52 -26.08 -8.38 -5.60
C LEU A 52 -27.17 -9.40 -5.88
N GLU A 53 -28.43 -9.03 -5.63
CA GLU A 53 -29.58 -9.88 -5.98
C GLU A 53 -29.69 -10.12 -7.49
N SER A 54 -30.48 -11.10 -7.92
CA SER A 54 -30.80 -11.28 -9.34
C SER A 54 -31.45 -10.03 -9.93
N GLY A 55 -30.97 -9.55 -11.07
CA GLY A 55 -31.52 -8.37 -11.76
C GLY A 55 -30.45 -7.44 -12.32
N SER A 56 -30.88 -6.22 -12.63
CA SER A 56 -30.03 -5.13 -13.11
C SER A 56 -29.49 -4.31 -11.94
N HIS A 57 -28.21 -4.00 -12.01
CA HIS A 57 -27.50 -3.10 -11.10
C HIS A 57 -26.75 -2.08 -11.94
N GLU A 58 -26.71 -0.84 -11.46
CA GLU A 58 -26.02 0.29 -12.08
C GLU A 58 -25.10 0.92 -11.03
N ASP A 59 -24.00 1.53 -11.48
CA ASP A 59 -23.04 2.24 -10.63
C ASP A 59 -22.56 1.41 -9.42
N VAL A 60 -22.19 0.14 -9.66
CA VAL A 60 -21.74 -0.75 -8.60
C VAL A 60 -20.33 -0.38 -8.18
N SER A 61 -20.20 0.20 -6.99
CA SER A 61 -18.92 0.50 -6.37
C SER A 61 -18.25 -0.77 -5.82
N VAL A 62 -16.97 -0.96 -6.17
CA VAL A 62 -16.16 -2.09 -5.73
C VAL A 62 -14.87 -1.59 -5.10
N SER A 63 -14.70 -1.84 -3.79
CA SER A 63 -13.43 -1.60 -3.10
C SER A 63 -12.36 -2.58 -3.57
N LEU A 64 -11.17 -2.05 -3.84
CA LEU A 64 -10.00 -2.84 -4.20
C LEU A 64 -9.23 -3.26 -2.93
N PHE A 65 -8.48 -4.34 -3.08
CA PHE A 65 -7.62 -5.00 -2.09
C PHE A 65 -8.31 -5.43 -0.79
N ASN A 66 -9.64 -5.47 -0.78
CA ASN A 66 -10.45 -6.02 0.30
C ASN A 66 -11.20 -7.26 -0.20
N VAL A 67 -10.47 -8.37 -0.34
CA VAL A 67 -11.00 -9.63 -0.88
C VAL A 67 -10.89 -10.72 0.19
N PRO A 68 -12.00 -11.35 0.61
CA PRO A 68 -11.96 -12.49 1.54
C PRO A 68 -11.06 -13.61 1.02
N GLY A 69 -10.15 -14.10 1.87
CA GLY A 69 -9.21 -15.17 1.54
C GLY A 69 -8.00 -14.74 0.69
N SER A 70 -7.83 -13.44 0.41
CA SER A 70 -6.64 -12.89 -0.24
C SER A 70 -5.70 -12.26 0.78
N ASP A 71 -4.43 -12.66 0.75
CA ASP A 71 -3.34 -11.99 1.46
C ASP A 71 -2.71 -10.97 0.49
N SER A 72 -3.22 -9.73 0.51
CA SER A 72 -2.72 -8.64 -0.33
C SER A 72 -2.09 -7.56 0.55
N ASP A 73 -0.79 -7.31 0.39
CA ASP A 73 -0.07 -6.23 1.09
C ASP A 73 -0.37 -4.84 0.50
N MET A 74 -1.10 -4.79 -0.62
CA MET A 74 -1.48 -3.56 -1.29
C MET A 74 -2.80 -3.04 -0.73
N SER A 75 -2.91 -1.72 -0.60
CA SER A 75 -4.15 -1.04 -0.18
C SER A 75 -4.79 -0.21 -1.30
N MET A 76 -4.07 0.00 -2.41
CA MET A 76 -4.53 0.74 -3.59
C MET A 76 -3.72 0.39 -4.83
N LEU A 77 -4.23 0.73 -6.03
CA LEU A 77 -3.51 0.60 -7.28
C LEU A 77 -2.31 1.57 -7.29
N GLU A 78 -1.11 1.06 -7.58
CA GLU A 78 0.11 1.89 -7.59
C GLU A 78 0.34 2.66 -8.91
N GLU A 79 -0.25 2.19 -10.01
CA GLU A 79 -0.09 2.78 -11.34
C GLU A 79 -1.35 2.55 -12.18
N ASP A 80 -1.44 3.26 -13.31
CA ASP A 80 -2.46 3.02 -14.32
C ASP A 80 -2.40 1.56 -14.79
N GLY A 81 -3.55 0.93 -14.99
CA GLY A 81 -3.61 -0.47 -15.35
C GLY A 81 -4.88 -0.84 -16.10
N THR A 82 -4.88 -2.06 -16.66
CA THR A 82 -6.10 -2.69 -17.16
C THR A 82 -6.65 -3.59 -16.07
N LEU A 83 -7.90 -3.33 -15.68
CA LEU A 83 -8.67 -4.16 -14.76
C LEU A 83 -9.80 -4.85 -15.51
N ILE A 84 -10.25 -5.99 -15.00
CA ILE A 84 -11.22 -6.86 -15.66
C ILE A 84 -12.36 -7.13 -14.68
N ALA A 85 -13.57 -6.67 -14.99
CA ALA A 85 -14.76 -6.98 -14.22
C ALA A 85 -15.32 -8.34 -14.64
N MET A 86 -15.57 -9.21 -13.68
CA MET A 86 -16.10 -10.57 -13.89
C MET A 86 -17.26 -10.82 -12.92
N PRO A 87 -18.48 -11.10 -13.41
CA PRO A 87 -19.57 -11.52 -12.55
C PRO A 87 -19.34 -12.95 -12.04
N HIS A 88 -19.49 -13.15 -10.73
CA HIS A 88 -19.46 -14.43 -10.04
C HIS A 88 -20.85 -14.79 -9.53
N LEU A 89 -21.23 -16.07 -9.64
CA LEU A 89 -22.51 -16.59 -9.17
C LEU A 89 -22.35 -17.05 -7.73
N ASP A 90 -23.23 -16.64 -6.81
CA ASP A 90 -23.30 -17.27 -5.49
C ASP A 90 -23.83 -18.72 -5.67
N THR A 91 -22.95 -19.69 -5.51
CA THR A 91 -23.24 -21.10 -5.86
C THR A 91 -23.73 -21.93 -4.69
N ASP A 92 -23.48 -21.49 -3.46
CA ASP A 92 -23.85 -22.21 -2.25
C ASP A 92 -24.97 -21.50 -1.46
N GLY A 93 -25.33 -20.27 -1.87
CA GLY A 93 -26.47 -19.50 -1.39
C GLY A 93 -26.22 -18.87 -0.03
N ASN A 94 -24.97 -18.60 0.31
CA ASN A 94 -24.59 -18.03 1.61
C ASN A 94 -24.43 -16.50 1.57
N GLU A 95 -24.51 -15.87 0.39
CA GLU A 95 -24.33 -14.43 0.17
C GLU A 95 -22.95 -13.87 0.59
N GLU A 96 -21.96 -14.74 0.78
CA GLU A 96 -20.55 -14.44 1.02
C GLU A 96 -19.71 -14.83 -0.21
N TYR A 97 -18.60 -14.13 -0.46
CA TYR A 97 -17.76 -14.41 -1.64
C TYR A 97 -16.65 -15.39 -1.26
N ASP A 98 -16.76 -16.64 -1.73
CA ASP A 98 -15.90 -17.74 -1.33
C ASP A 98 -14.94 -18.22 -2.42
N PHE A 99 -14.90 -17.54 -3.57
CA PHE A 99 -14.12 -18.02 -4.72
C PHE A 99 -12.63 -18.21 -4.41
N VAL A 100 -12.00 -17.25 -3.72
CA VAL A 100 -10.56 -17.31 -3.40
C VAL A 100 -10.30 -18.35 -2.33
N GLU A 101 -10.99 -18.27 -1.19
CA GLU A 101 -10.81 -19.20 -0.05
C GLU A 101 -11.11 -20.66 -0.42
N SER A 102 -12.13 -20.89 -1.26
CA SER A 102 -12.49 -22.24 -1.71
C SER A 102 -11.57 -22.80 -2.79
N GLU A 103 -10.59 -22.03 -3.27
CA GLU A 103 -9.75 -22.31 -4.45
C GLU A 103 -10.59 -22.54 -5.72
N GLY A 104 -11.59 -21.69 -5.93
CA GLY A 104 -12.50 -21.69 -7.08
C GLY A 104 -13.52 -22.84 -7.09
N LYS A 105 -13.75 -23.50 -5.96
CA LYS A 105 -14.75 -24.57 -5.83
C LYS A 105 -16.16 -24.01 -5.61
N ALA A 106 -16.24 -22.90 -4.89
CA ALA A 106 -17.44 -22.08 -4.73
C ALA A 106 -17.29 -20.81 -5.59
N ASP A 107 -18.44 -20.22 -5.84
CA ASP A 107 -18.68 -18.95 -6.50
C ASP A 107 -17.93 -18.75 -7.80
N GLY A 108 -18.03 -19.73 -8.68
CA GLY A 108 -17.45 -19.64 -10.01
C GLY A 108 -18.06 -18.51 -10.85
N PRO A 109 -17.36 -18.09 -11.91
CA PRO A 109 -17.83 -17.01 -12.77
C PRO A 109 -19.10 -17.41 -13.51
N TYR A 110 -19.94 -16.41 -13.78
CA TYR A 110 -20.98 -16.56 -14.78
C TYR A 110 -20.34 -16.85 -16.14
N THR A 111 -20.88 -17.85 -16.85
CA THR A 111 -20.37 -18.23 -18.17
C THR A 111 -21.40 -18.06 -19.28
N LYS A 112 -20.90 -17.77 -20.48
CA LYS A 112 -21.64 -17.75 -21.75
C LYS A 112 -20.84 -18.52 -22.79
N ASP A 113 -21.48 -19.51 -23.42
CA ASP A 113 -20.83 -20.40 -24.39
C ASP A 113 -19.55 -21.07 -23.87
N GLY A 114 -19.54 -21.39 -22.56
CA GLY A 114 -18.42 -22.04 -21.88
C GLY A 114 -17.23 -21.13 -21.56
N LYS A 115 -17.38 -19.81 -21.71
CA LYS A 115 -16.37 -18.80 -21.34
C LYS A 115 -16.90 -17.89 -20.24
N ALA A 116 -16.03 -17.40 -19.36
CA ALA A 116 -16.39 -16.40 -18.37
C ALA A 116 -16.93 -15.14 -19.06
N VAL A 117 -17.95 -14.52 -18.45
CA VAL A 117 -18.41 -13.18 -18.81
C VAL A 117 -17.44 -12.19 -18.20
N LEU A 118 -16.88 -11.31 -19.01
CA LEU A 118 -15.89 -10.34 -18.60
C LEU A 118 -16.03 -9.06 -19.43
N ASP A 119 -15.59 -7.95 -18.87
CA ASP A 119 -15.35 -6.69 -19.56
C ASP A 119 -14.13 -6.01 -18.95
N ASP A 120 -13.25 -5.44 -19.77
CA ASP A 120 -12.00 -4.83 -19.33
C ASP A 120 -12.03 -3.32 -19.50
N ALA A 121 -11.42 -2.61 -18.55
CA ALA A 121 -11.32 -1.16 -18.55
C ALA A 121 -9.87 -0.73 -18.28
N LYS A 122 -9.46 0.35 -18.92
CA LYS A 122 -8.27 1.10 -18.50
C LYS A 122 -8.63 1.99 -17.32
N VAL A 123 -8.03 1.70 -16.17
CA VAL A 123 -8.12 2.52 -14.96
C VAL A 123 -6.89 3.42 -14.89
N THR A 124 -7.12 4.73 -14.89
CA THR A 124 -6.08 5.74 -14.66
C THR A 124 -6.10 6.11 -13.19
N VAL A 125 -4.96 6.03 -12.51
CA VAL A 125 -4.87 6.38 -11.09
C VAL A 125 -4.56 7.86 -10.95
N GLU A 126 -5.44 8.58 -10.26
CA GLU A 126 -5.24 9.99 -9.96
C GLU A 126 -4.11 10.14 -8.92
N MET A 127 -2.89 10.37 -9.40
CA MET A 127 -1.70 10.55 -8.54
C MET A 127 -1.86 11.70 -7.53
N ASP A 128 -2.72 12.70 -7.81
CA ASP A 128 -3.01 13.81 -6.89
C ASP A 128 -3.69 13.34 -5.58
N THR A 129 -4.21 12.12 -5.53
CA THR A 129 -4.80 11.53 -4.30
C THR A 129 -3.83 10.65 -3.52
N LYS A 130 -2.65 10.34 -4.08
CA LYS A 130 -1.67 9.54 -3.37
C LYS A 130 -0.84 10.40 -2.43
N PRO A 131 -0.58 9.90 -1.22
CA PRO A 131 0.37 10.55 -0.34
C PRO A 131 1.74 10.57 -1.03
N THR A 132 2.32 11.75 -1.18
CA THR A 132 3.65 11.98 -1.76
C THR A 132 4.58 12.56 -0.71
N ALA A 133 5.87 12.27 -0.84
CA ALA A 133 6.88 12.90 -0.02
C ALA A 133 8.16 13.17 -0.80
N ASP A 134 8.92 14.14 -0.31
CA ASP A 134 10.31 14.42 -0.67
C ASP A 134 11.12 14.56 0.61
N VAL A 135 12.38 14.12 0.60
CA VAL A 135 13.31 14.26 1.72
C VAL A 135 14.68 14.71 1.22
N CYS A 136 15.34 15.56 2.00
CA CYS A 136 16.68 16.06 1.74
C CYS A 136 17.53 15.81 3.00
N PHE A 137 18.49 14.91 2.89
CA PHE A 137 19.36 14.50 3.97
C PHE A 137 20.81 14.62 3.52
N ARG A 138 21.52 15.61 4.06
CA ARG A 138 22.89 15.91 3.64
C ARG A 138 23.91 15.37 4.60
N ASP A 139 25.09 15.10 4.04
CA ASP A 139 26.31 14.82 4.79
C ASP A 139 26.51 15.81 5.93
N GLN A 140 26.80 15.28 7.11
CA GLN A 140 26.92 16.10 8.32
C GLN A 140 27.88 15.51 9.34
N LYS A 141 28.22 16.35 10.30
CA LYS A 141 28.93 15.92 11.51
C LYS A 141 27.93 15.70 12.62
N SER A 142 28.09 14.59 13.32
CA SER A 142 27.25 14.25 14.47
C SER A 142 28.10 13.94 15.69
N ASN A 143 27.48 13.99 16.86
CA ASN A 143 27.98 13.41 18.10
C ASN A 143 27.62 11.92 18.25
N GLY A 144 27.07 11.31 17.19
CA GLY A 144 26.63 9.91 17.15
C GLY A 144 25.24 9.66 17.76
N LYS A 145 24.65 10.62 18.48
CA LYS A 145 23.35 10.45 19.17
C LYS A 145 22.16 11.03 18.42
N ARG A 146 22.39 11.89 17.44
CA ARG A 146 21.33 12.57 16.68
C ARG A 146 21.81 13.04 15.32
N VAL A 147 20.88 13.23 14.41
CA VAL A 147 21.11 13.82 13.08
C VAL A 147 20.05 14.87 12.77
N TRP A 148 20.34 15.72 11.79
CA TRP A 148 19.38 16.68 11.26
C TRP A 148 19.01 16.33 9.83
N VAL A 149 17.73 16.07 9.58
CA VAL A 149 17.20 16.02 8.22
C VAL A 149 16.93 17.45 7.77
N ASN A 150 17.50 17.85 6.64
CA ASN A 150 17.48 19.25 6.22
C ASN A 150 16.08 19.70 5.86
N GLU A 151 15.35 18.86 5.15
CA GLU A 151 14.01 19.14 4.67
C GLU A 151 13.25 17.83 4.47
N ALA A 152 11.97 17.83 4.84
CA ALA A 152 11.02 16.81 4.41
C ALA A 152 9.71 17.50 4.04
N THR A 153 9.15 17.17 2.88
CA THR A 153 7.80 17.59 2.48
C THR A 153 6.91 16.36 2.48
N LEU A 154 5.84 16.37 3.26
CA LEU A 154 4.87 15.27 3.36
C LEU A 154 3.51 15.79 2.89
N SER A 155 2.84 15.14 1.94
CA SER A 155 1.52 15.60 1.51
C SER A 155 0.43 15.35 2.56
N ASP A 156 0.60 14.30 3.38
CA ASP A 156 -0.44 13.76 4.26
C ASP A 156 0.03 13.64 5.74
N GLY A 157 1.28 14.05 6.02
CA GLY A 157 1.87 13.94 7.35
C GLY A 157 2.37 12.53 7.71
N GLY A 158 2.99 12.39 8.87
CA GLY A 158 3.58 11.13 9.31
C GLY A 158 4.91 11.35 9.99
N PHE A 159 5.93 10.60 9.57
CA PHE A 159 7.22 10.55 10.25
C PHE A 159 8.37 10.62 9.26
N VAL A 160 9.54 11.05 9.74
CA VAL A 160 10.81 10.81 9.05
C VAL A 160 11.61 9.84 9.90
N THR A 161 11.99 8.70 9.33
CA THR A 161 12.83 7.70 9.98
C THR A 161 14.27 7.81 9.49
N ILE A 162 15.18 7.30 10.31
CA ILE A 162 16.59 7.14 9.97
C ILE A 162 16.89 5.65 10.01
N HIS A 163 17.33 5.12 8.87
CA HIS A 163 17.80 3.76 8.73
C HIS A 163 19.32 3.71 8.68
N ASP A 164 19.89 2.64 9.22
CA ASP A 164 21.29 2.30 8.97
C ASP A 164 21.47 1.54 7.64
N SER A 165 22.72 1.29 7.28
CA SER A 165 23.06 0.62 6.01
C SER A 165 22.52 -0.81 5.87
N SER A 166 22.07 -1.44 6.96
CA SER A 166 21.52 -2.81 6.91
C SER A 166 20.17 -2.88 6.20
N LEU A 167 19.51 -1.74 5.98
CA LEU A 167 18.34 -1.63 5.09
C LEU A 167 18.67 -2.17 3.69
N LEU A 168 19.86 -1.83 3.17
CA LEU A 168 20.31 -2.25 1.85
C LEU A 168 20.63 -3.75 1.78
N ASP A 169 20.83 -4.40 2.92
CA ASP A 169 20.97 -5.85 3.07
C ASP A 169 19.61 -6.55 3.26
N GLY A 170 18.49 -5.81 3.16
CA GLY A 170 17.12 -6.32 3.30
C GLY A 170 16.62 -6.43 4.74
N LYS A 171 17.33 -5.87 5.72
CA LYS A 171 16.87 -5.85 7.12
C LYS A 171 15.94 -4.67 7.38
N VAL A 172 14.76 -4.71 6.76
CA VAL A 172 13.84 -3.56 6.74
C VAL A 172 13.48 -3.05 8.14
N LEU A 173 12.97 -3.93 9.03
CA LEU A 173 12.56 -3.54 10.38
C LEU A 173 13.75 -3.16 11.28
N ASP A 174 14.77 -4.03 11.35
CA ASP A 174 15.93 -3.83 12.24
C ASP A 174 16.79 -2.62 11.87
N SER A 175 16.71 -2.15 10.62
CA SER A 175 17.52 -1.02 10.15
C SER A 175 17.03 0.32 10.67
N VAL A 176 15.79 0.45 11.14
CA VAL A 176 15.27 1.69 11.72
C VAL A 176 16.03 1.96 13.02
N ILE A 177 16.76 3.07 13.09
CA ILE A 177 17.54 3.46 14.27
C ILE A 177 17.14 4.84 14.80
N GLY A 178 16.22 5.55 14.15
CA GLY A 178 15.71 6.84 14.62
C GLY A 178 14.37 7.16 13.97
N VAL A 179 13.55 7.94 14.67
CA VAL A 179 12.26 8.44 14.16
C VAL A 179 12.01 9.85 14.69
N SER A 180 11.42 10.71 13.86
CA SER A 180 10.95 12.03 14.29
C SER A 180 9.72 11.93 15.19
N ASP A 181 9.36 13.04 15.85
CA ASP A 181 7.97 13.21 16.27
C ASP A 181 7.03 13.22 15.04
N THR A 182 5.74 13.01 15.23
CA THR A 182 4.75 13.15 14.15
C THR A 182 4.81 14.55 13.55
N LEU A 183 4.82 14.60 12.22
CA LEU A 183 4.85 15.80 11.40
C LEU A 183 3.52 15.92 10.67
N ASP A 184 2.88 17.08 10.77
CA ASP A 184 1.69 17.39 9.96
C ASP A 184 2.04 17.39 8.45
N ALA A 185 1.02 17.34 7.59
CA ALA A 185 1.20 17.61 6.17
C ALA A 185 1.87 18.98 5.92
N GLY A 186 2.86 19.03 5.04
CA GLY A 186 3.58 20.22 4.64
C GLY A 186 5.10 20.03 4.60
N MET A 187 5.80 21.16 4.49
CA MET A 187 7.25 21.24 4.45
C MET A 187 7.80 21.49 5.86
N HIS A 188 8.75 20.66 6.27
CA HIS A 188 9.45 20.74 7.55
C HIS A 188 10.95 20.86 7.29
N GLU A 189 11.63 21.71 8.05
CA GLU A 189 13.07 21.98 7.91
C GLU A 189 13.78 21.70 9.24
N ASP A 190 15.08 21.37 9.16
CA ASP A 190 15.96 21.18 10.32
C ASP A 190 15.40 20.19 11.37
N ILE A 191 14.87 19.06 10.91
CA ILE A 191 14.25 18.03 11.74
C ILE A 191 15.33 17.29 12.53
N GLU A 192 15.37 17.50 13.85
CA GLU A 192 16.29 16.81 14.76
C GLU A 192 15.74 15.42 15.10
N ILE A 193 16.50 14.37 14.78
CA ILE A 193 16.13 12.97 15.06
C ILE A 193 17.17 12.35 15.98
N SER A 194 16.71 11.80 17.11
CA SER A 194 17.56 11.04 18.04
C SER A 194 17.79 9.63 17.51
N LEU A 195 19.01 9.12 17.66
CA LEU A 195 19.39 7.78 17.24
C LEU A 195 19.38 6.83 18.45
N TYR A 196 18.92 5.60 18.24
CA TYR A 196 18.83 4.51 19.20
C TYR A 196 17.98 4.82 20.45
N GLU A 197 17.16 5.87 20.40
CA GLU A 197 16.32 6.32 21.51
C GLU A 197 14.94 6.70 20.96
N GLY A 198 13.88 6.33 21.69
CA GLY A 198 12.52 6.79 21.40
C GLY A 198 11.82 6.13 20.21
N VAL A 199 12.44 5.14 19.55
CA VAL A 199 11.81 4.40 18.45
C VAL A 199 10.89 3.30 19.00
N PRO A 200 9.55 3.37 18.78
CA PRO A 200 8.64 2.31 19.21
C PRO A 200 9.00 0.95 18.57
N GLY A 201 9.08 -0.10 19.39
CA GLY A 201 9.47 -1.44 18.93
C GLY A 201 10.97 -1.64 18.70
N GLY A 202 11.78 -0.58 18.74
CA GLY A 202 13.24 -0.69 18.63
C GLY A 202 13.88 -1.31 19.86
N ASP A 203 14.83 -2.23 19.64
CA ASP A 203 15.67 -2.84 20.68
C ASP A 203 17.14 -2.69 20.26
N TYR A 204 17.89 -1.88 21.00
CA TYR A 204 19.25 -1.48 20.62
C TYR A 204 20.25 -1.78 21.73
N ASP A 205 21.34 -2.45 21.38
CA ASP A 205 22.49 -2.68 22.27
C ASP A 205 23.40 -1.43 22.40
N MET A 206 23.22 -0.45 21.51
CA MET A 206 24.03 0.77 21.39
C MET A 206 23.18 2.02 21.69
N ASP A 207 23.83 3.10 22.16
CA ASP A 207 23.18 4.38 22.48
C ASP A 207 23.71 5.56 21.63
N MET A 208 24.58 5.26 20.66
CA MET A 208 25.15 6.19 19.68
C MET A 208 25.87 5.43 18.56
N LEU A 209 26.12 6.12 17.44
CA LEU A 209 26.99 5.63 16.37
C LEU A 209 28.42 5.43 16.86
N GLU A 210 29.03 4.29 16.55
CA GLU A 210 30.41 3.96 16.95
C GLU A 210 31.49 4.52 16.00
N GLY A 211 31.10 5.09 14.87
CA GLY A 211 32.02 5.66 13.88
C GLY A 211 31.29 6.21 12.67
N ASP A 212 32.09 6.72 11.72
CA ASP A 212 31.57 7.25 10.46
C ASP A 212 30.76 6.18 9.71
N THR A 213 29.58 6.55 9.23
CA THR A 213 28.67 5.64 8.52
C THR A 213 27.77 6.41 7.56
N THR A 214 27.20 5.70 6.59
CA THR A 214 26.08 6.21 5.79
C THR A 214 24.78 5.87 6.50
N LEU A 215 23.87 6.84 6.61
CA LEU A 215 22.50 6.68 7.08
C LEU A 215 21.52 7.06 5.96
N ILE A 216 20.30 6.55 6.05
CA ILE A 216 19.26 6.74 5.04
C ILE A 216 18.04 7.37 5.72
N ALA A 217 17.63 8.55 5.28
CA ALA A 217 16.37 9.15 5.72
C ALA A 217 15.23 8.65 4.84
N MET A 218 14.11 8.28 5.46
CA MET A 218 12.93 7.75 4.77
C MET A 218 11.65 8.33 5.38
N PRO A 219 10.79 9.00 4.60
CA PRO A 219 9.47 9.41 5.07
C PRO A 219 8.55 8.19 5.21
N HIS A 220 7.81 8.12 6.31
CA HIS A 220 6.76 7.15 6.59
C HIS A 220 5.41 7.85 6.77
N LEU A 221 4.34 7.26 6.25
CA LEU A 221 2.97 7.77 6.39
C LEU A 221 2.42 7.37 7.76
N ASP A 222 1.69 8.25 8.46
CA ASP A 222 0.85 7.82 9.59
C ASP A 222 -0.44 7.21 9.04
N SER A 223 -0.38 5.92 8.73
CA SER A 223 -1.39 5.20 7.94
C SER A 223 -2.72 5.02 8.67
N ASN A 224 -2.68 5.12 10.00
CA ASN A 224 -3.83 4.92 10.88
C ASN A 224 -4.23 6.20 11.64
N ASP A 225 -3.58 7.33 11.35
CA ASP A 225 -3.82 8.68 11.90
C ASP A 225 -3.84 8.70 13.44
N ASN A 226 -2.96 7.91 14.06
CA ASN A 226 -2.93 7.77 15.51
C ASN A 226 -1.79 8.57 16.19
N GLY A 227 -0.89 9.18 15.40
CA GLY A 227 0.24 9.97 15.88
C GLY A 227 1.35 9.16 16.55
N THR A 228 1.40 7.86 16.35
CA THR A 228 2.40 6.94 16.90
C THR A 228 3.01 6.11 15.78
N TYR A 229 4.34 6.07 15.72
CA TYR A 229 5.02 5.26 14.72
C TYR A 229 4.88 3.76 15.03
N ASP A 230 4.13 3.05 14.20
CA ASP A 230 3.73 1.65 14.40
C ASP A 230 4.42 0.66 13.45
N PHE A 231 5.34 1.10 12.58
CA PHE A 231 5.95 0.24 11.57
C PHE A 231 6.64 -1.01 12.14
N ILE A 232 7.45 -0.87 13.18
CA ILE A 232 8.15 -2.01 13.78
C ILE A 232 7.19 -2.89 14.57
N THR A 233 6.29 -2.29 15.35
CA THR A 233 5.36 -3.01 16.23
C THR A 233 4.27 -3.74 15.47
N SER A 234 3.95 -3.29 14.26
CA SER A 234 3.02 -3.92 13.32
C SER A 234 3.70 -4.87 12.33
N GLU A 235 5.02 -5.08 12.47
CA GLU A 235 5.81 -5.89 11.52
C GLU A 235 5.74 -5.40 10.06
N GLY A 236 5.49 -4.10 9.85
CA GLY A 236 5.44 -3.44 8.55
C GLY A 236 4.04 -3.22 7.98
N GLU A 237 2.99 -3.70 8.66
CA GLU A 237 1.59 -3.58 8.22
C GLU A 237 1.04 -2.15 8.33
N MET A 238 1.54 -1.38 9.30
CA MET A 238 1.17 0.01 9.51
C MET A 238 2.38 0.90 9.33
N ASP A 239 2.11 2.14 8.95
CA ASP A 239 3.07 3.22 8.81
C ASP A 239 4.22 2.89 7.88
N GLY A 240 3.88 2.32 6.72
CA GLY A 240 4.83 2.07 5.65
C GLY A 240 5.47 3.35 5.10
N PRO A 241 6.57 3.21 4.35
CA PRO A 241 7.21 4.36 3.72
C PRO A 241 6.31 5.01 2.68
N TYR A 242 6.48 6.32 2.49
CA TYR A 242 6.00 6.95 1.27
C TYR A 242 6.69 6.32 0.07
N THR A 243 5.92 5.97 -0.96
CA THR A 243 6.46 5.36 -2.19
C THR A 243 6.19 6.21 -3.42
N MET A 244 7.13 6.21 -4.35
CA MET A 244 6.99 6.80 -5.67
C MET A 244 7.39 5.77 -6.73
N GLY A 245 6.41 5.33 -7.54
CA GLY A 245 6.61 4.26 -8.52
C GLY A 245 6.99 2.93 -7.88
N GLY A 246 6.32 2.56 -6.78
CA GLY A 246 6.54 1.30 -6.04
C GLY A 246 7.87 1.23 -5.28
N LYS A 247 8.57 2.36 -5.12
CA LYS A 247 9.85 2.44 -4.40
C LYS A 247 9.76 3.45 -3.28
N ALA A 248 10.31 3.11 -2.12
CA ALA A 248 10.40 4.03 -1.01
C ALA A 248 11.13 5.32 -1.41
N VAL A 249 10.58 6.45 -0.99
CA VAL A 249 11.23 7.75 -1.05
C VAL A 249 12.34 7.75 0.01
N LEU A 250 13.58 8.00 -0.40
CA LEU A 250 14.73 8.01 0.50
C LEU A 250 15.80 8.99 0.03
N ASP A 251 16.65 9.43 0.95
CA ASP A 251 17.88 10.17 0.67
C ASP A 251 18.96 9.73 1.68
N ASP A 252 20.19 9.49 1.20
CA ASP A 252 21.29 9.00 2.03
C ASP A 252 22.33 10.09 2.30
N ALA A 253 22.98 9.98 3.46
CA ALA A 253 24.00 10.93 3.90
C ALA A 253 25.17 10.24 4.59
N ASP A 254 26.37 10.73 4.32
CA ASP A 254 27.57 10.35 5.06
C ASP A 254 27.63 11.13 6.39
N ILE A 255 27.59 10.38 7.50
CA ILE A 255 27.68 10.92 8.85
C ILE A 255 29.10 10.74 9.35
N THR A 256 29.78 11.86 9.57
CA THR A 256 31.08 11.86 10.25
C THR A 256 30.87 12.00 11.76
N VAL A 257 31.24 10.98 12.53
CA VAL A 257 31.13 11.01 13.99
C VAL A 257 32.34 11.73 14.57
N SER A 258 32.08 12.83 15.25
CA SER A 258 33.10 13.57 15.98
C SER A 258 33.07 13.17 17.44
N ASP A 259 34.15 12.55 17.91
CA ASP A 259 34.43 12.43 19.34
C ASP A 259 34.45 13.85 19.92
N GLY A 260 33.53 14.16 20.84
CA GLY A 260 33.52 15.45 21.52
C GLY A 260 34.89 15.74 22.15
N CYS A 261 35.51 16.85 21.76
CA CYS A 261 36.78 17.33 22.31
C CYS A 261 36.73 17.54 23.83
#